data_AF-A0A958F8H8-F1
#
_entry.id   AF-A0A958F8H8-F1
#
_cell.length_a   1.000
_cell.length_b   1.000
_cell.length_c   1.000
_cell.angle_alpha   90.00
_cell.angle_beta   90.00
_cell.angle_gamma   90.00
#
_symmetry.space_group_name_H-M   'P 1'
#
loop_
_entity.id
_entity.type
_entity.pdbx_description
1 polymer ?
#
loop_
_entity_poly.entity_id
_entity_poly.type
_entity_poly.pdbx_seq_one_letter_code
_entity_poly.pdbx_strand_id
1 'polypeptide(L)'
;YRKFDGLLRMVISGTQSQRGDLLSVLRQFQQQGKIAFGIHTSSTALVTCVISDYKTDHVHFLDGSNGGYALAAVELKRQLKGMRS
;
A
#
# COMPACT_ATOMS: atom_id res chain seq x y z
N TYR A 1 23.78 3.76 3.19
CA TYR A 1 23.32 2.62 2.39
C TYR A 1 21.86 2.33 2.74
N ARG A 2 20.89 2.80 1.93
CA ARG A 2 19.46 2.55 2.19
C ARG A 2 19.09 1.21 1.53
N LYS A 3 18.90 0.16 2.34
CA LYS A 3 18.39 -1.14 1.88
C LYS A 3 16.94 -0.94 1.46
N PHE A 4 16.67 -0.89 0.17
CA PHE A 4 15.31 -1.07 -0.35
C PHE A 4 14.98 -2.56 -0.22
N ASP A 5 13.97 -2.89 0.58
CA ASP A 5 13.51 -4.26 0.83
C ASP A 5 12.76 -4.87 -0.36
N GLY A 6 12.84 -4.26 -1.54
CA GLY A 6 12.13 -4.64 -2.76
C GLY A 6 10.61 -4.47 -2.68
N LEU A 7 10.08 -3.93 -1.58
CA LEU A 7 8.64 -3.80 -1.32
C LEU A 7 8.20 -2.35 -1.47
N LEU A 8 7.37 -2.09 -2.47
CA LEU A 8 6.72 -0.79 -2.66
C LEU A 8 5.50 -0.67 -1.74
N ARG A 9 5.47 0.37 -0.89
CA ARG A 9 4.35 0.69 -0.01
C ARG A 9 3.97 2.15 -0.23
N MET A 10 2.72 2.40 -0.58
CA MET A 10 2.21 3.74 -0.88
C MET A 10 0.82 3.94 -0.31
N VAL A 11 0.52 5.18 0.10
CA VAL A 11 -0.84 5.66 0.36
C VAL A 11 -1.19 6.60 -0.78
N ILE A 12 -2.28 6.34 -1.48
CA ILE A 12 -2.72 7.10 -2.65
C ILE A 12 -4.13 7.60 -2.38
N SER A 13 -4.35 8.91 -2.50
CA SER A 13 -5.69 9.50 -2.52
C SER A 13 -6.24 9.51 -3.94
N GLY A 14 -7.54 9.29 -4.09
CA GLY A 14 -8.17 9.26 -5.39
C GLY A 14 -9.66 8.95 -5.33
N THR A 15 -10.31 9.09 -6.46
CA THR A 15 -11.74 8.75 -6.63
C THR A 15 -11.95 7.24 -6.66
N GLN A 16 -13.21 6.81 -6.48
CA GLN A 16 -13.58 5.40 -6.64
C GLN A 16 -13.26 4.86 -8.04
N SER A 17 -13.41 5.68 -9.09
CA SER A 17 -13.06 5.32 -10.48
C SER A 17 -11.57 5.05 -10.63
N GLN A 18 -10.72 5.99 -10.18
CA GLN A 18 -9.26 5.86 -10.25
C GLN A 18 -8.75 4.64 -9.48
N ARG A 19 -9.36 4.34 -8.32
CA ARG A 19 -9.07 3.10 -7.58
C ARG A 19 -9.46 1.86 -8.38
N GLY A 20 -10.58 1.90 -9.08
CA GLY A 20 -11.02 0.82 -9.98
C GLY A 20 -10.03 0.57 -11.11
N ASP A 21 -9.56 1.64 -11.76
CA ASP A 21 -8.56 1.56 -12.84
C ASP A 21 -7.24 0.98 -12.35
N LEU A 22 -6.75 1.47 -11.20
CA LEU A 22 -5.54 0.94 -10.55
C LEU A 22 -5.68 -0.55 -10.23
N LEU A 23 -6.81 -0.95 -9.62
CA LEU A 23 -7.11 -2.35 -9.30
C LEU A 23 -7.13 -3.24 -10.55
N SER A 24 -7.67 -2.74 -11.66
CA SER A 24 -7.70 -3.47 -12.93
C SER A 24 -6.29 -3.79 -13.42
N VAL A 25 -5.41 -2.79 -13.45
CA VAL A 25 -4.01 -2.95 -13.87
C VAL A 25 -3.25 -3.90 -12.93
N LEU A 26 -3.41 -3.74 -11.61
CA LEU A 26 -2.76 -4.59 -10.62
C LEU A 26 -3.20 -6.06 -10.77
N ARG A 27 -4.50 -6.31 -10.98
CA ARG A 27 -5.02 -7.66 -11.23
C ARG A 27 -4.50 -8.24 -12.53
N GLN A 28 -4.40 -7.45 -13.59
CA GLN A 28 -3.83 -7.91 -14.86
C GLN A 28 -2.39 -8.40 -14.68
N PHE A 29 -1.55 -7.67 -13.95
CA PHE A 29 -0.18 -8.10 -13.68
C PHE A 29 -0.11 -9.30 -12.72
N GLN A 30 -1.02 -9.38 -11.75
CA GLN A 30 -1.13 -10.52 -10.84
C GLN A 30 -1.55 -11.80 -11.58
N GLN A 31 -2.50 -11.72 -12.52
CA GLN A 31 -2.90 -12.84 -13.39
C GLN A 31 -1.77 -13.29 -14.31
N GLN A 32 -0.91 -12.37 -14.74
CA GLN A 32 0.31 -12.68 -15.48
C GLN A 32 1.44 -13.26 -14.60
N GLY A 33 1.22 -13.41 -13.28
CA GLY A 33 2.23 -13.88 -12.33
C GLY A 33 3.40 -12.91 -12.12
N LYS A 34 3.27 -11.65 -12.56
CA LYS A 34 4.35 -10.66 -12.52
C LYS A 34 4.49 -9.98 -11.16
N ILE A 35 3.38 -9.81 -10.45
CA ILE A 35 3.35 -9.14 -9.14
C ILE A 35 2.45 -9.87 -8.15
N ALA A 36 2.78 -9.70 -6.88
CA ALA A 36 1.85 -9.85 -5.78
C ALA A 36 1.54 -8.45 -5.25
N PHE A 37 0.28 -8.18 -4.93
CA PHE A 37 -0.10 -6.90 -4.33
C PHE A 37 -1.12 -7.11 -3.22
N GLY A 38 -1.32 -6.07 -2.43
CA GLY A 38 -2.42 -6.00 -1.50
C GLY A 38 -2.85 -4.56 -1.34
N ILE A 39 -4.15 -4.33 -1.24
CA ILE A 39 -4.70 -2.98 -1.12
C ILE A 39 -5.75 -2.94 -0.01
N HIS A 40 -5.76 -1.86 0.74
CA HIS A 40 -6.79 -1.58 1.71
C HIS A 40 -7.33 -0.17 1.46
N THR A 41 -8.65 -0.05 1.36
CA THR A 41 -9.30 1.26 1.24
C THR A 41 -9.86 1.64 2.60
N SER A 42 -9.50 2.83 3.08
CA SER A 42 -10.18 3.47 4.21
C SER A 42 -11.07 4.60 3.70
N SER A 43 -12.29 4.71 4.24
CA SER A 43 -13.19 5.86 4.02
C SER A 43 -12.72 7.13 4.75
N THR A 44 -11.87 6.96 5.76
CA THR A 44 -11.25 8.03 6.53
C THR A 44 -9.76 7.76 6.65
N ALA A 45 -8.96 8.46 5.86
CA ALA A 45 -7.54 8.56 6.14
C ALA A 45 -7.37 9.78 7.06
N LEU A 46 -7.24 9.56 8.36
CA LEU A 46 -6.69 10.59 9.25
C LEU A 46 -5.19 10.73 8.90
N VAL A 47 -4.92 11.45 7.81
CA VAL A 47 -3.58 11.88 7.45
C VAL A 47 -3.33 13.16 8.23
N THR A 48 -2.90 13.02 9.48
CA THR A 48 -2.45 14.16 10.27
C THR A 48 -1.02 14.49 9.83
N CYS A 49 -0.86 15.27 8.77
CA CYS A 49 0.41 15.93 8.49
C CYS A 49 0.52 17.17 9.38
N VAL A 50 1.12 17.03 10.56
CA VAL A 50 1.71 18.20 11.24
C VAL A 50 3.05 18.44 10.57
N ILE A 51 3.09 19.45 9.69
CA ILE A 51 4.32 19.90 9.05
C ILE A 51 5.11 20.70 10.09
N SER A 52 6.12 20.06 10.69
CA SER A 52 7.11 20.72 11.52
C SER A 52 8.45 20.68 10.81
N ASP A 53 8.61 21.60 9.86
CA ASP A 53 9.88 22.00 9.23
C ASP A 53 10.52 21.04 8.20
N TYR A 54 11.14 21.65 7.18
CA TYR A 54 11.62 21.05 5.92
C TYR A 54 13.00 20.40 6.01
N LYS A 55 13.60 20.32 7.20
CA LYS A 55 14.95 19.80 7.38
C LYS A 55 14.97 18.81 8.54
N THR A 56 15.40 17.61 8.21
CA THR A 56 15.91 16.57 9.13
C THR A 56 14.88 15.85 10.01
N ASP A 57 14.71 14.55 9.70
CA ASP A 57 14.01 13.49 10.44
C ASP A 57 12.47 13.44 10.38
N HIS A 58 11.98 12.70 9.38
CA HIS A 58 10.59 12.30 9.28
C HIS A 58 10.35 10.99 10.06
N VAL A 59 9.76 11.08 11.25
CA VAL A 59 9.18 9.91 11.93
C VAL A 59 7.71 9.81 11.55
N HIS A 60 7.36 8.82 10.74
CA HIS A 60 6.00 8.59 10.28
C HIS A 60 5.27 7.72 11.32
N PHE A 61 4.42 8.31 12.14
CA PHE A 61 3.41 7.53 12.86
C PHE A 61 2.18 7.35 11.95
N LEU A 62 2.18 6.27 11.19
CA LEU A 62 0.97 5.76 10.54
C LEU A 62 0.17 5.00 11.60
N ASP A 63 -0.61 5.70 12.42
CA ASP A 63 -1.70 5.06 13.13
C ASP A 63 -2.94 5.10 12.23
N GLY A 64 -2.88 4.27 11.19
CA GLY A 64 -4.05 4.00 10.37
C GLY A 64 -5.06 3.33 11.29
N SER A 65 -6.03 4.10 11.78
CA SER A 65 -7.20 3.59 12.49
C SER A 65 -7.70 2.39 11.68
N ASN A 66 -7.56 1.17 12.23
CA ASN A 66 -7.87 -0.14 11.64
C ASN A 66 -6.77 -0.87 10.82
N GLY A 67 -5.49 -0.51 10.91
CA GLY A 67 -4.41 -1.40 10.48
C GLY A 67 -4.06 -1.37 8.98
N GLY A 68 -4.29 -0.26 8.27
CA GLY A 68 -3.97 0.00 6.85
C GLY A 68 -3.03 -0.98 6.13
N TYR A 69 -1.71 -0.81 6.26
CA TYR A 69 -0.73 -1.70 5.60
C TYR A 69 -0.77 -3.14 6.12
N ALA A 70 -1.14 -3.38 7.39
CA ALA A 70 -1.29 -4.72 7.92
C ALA A 70 -2.45 -5.46 7.24
N LEU A 71 -3.57 -4.78 6.99
CA LEU A 71 -4.71 -5.32 6.25
C LEU A 71 -4.37 -5.54 4.76
N ALA A 72 -3.70 -4.57 4.12
CA ALA A 72 -3.19 -4.74 2.76
C ALA A 72 -2.23 -5.95 2.67
N ALA A 73 -1.37 -6.16 3.68
CA ALA A 73 -0.43 -7.27 3.70
C ALA A 73 -1.10 -8.65 3.79
N VAL A 74 -2.34 -8.76 4.28
CA VAL A 74 -3.08 -10.03 4.30
C VAL A 74 -3.31 -10.55 2.88
N GLU A 75 -3.77 -9.68 1.97
CA GLU A 75 -3.98 -10.03 0.57
C GLU A 75 -2.66 -10.38 -0.11
N LEU A 76 -1.63 -9.54 0.07
CA LEU A 76 -0.29 -9.75 -0.47
C LEU A 76 0.28 -11.12 -0.07
N LYS A 77 0.22 -11.45 1.23
CA LYS A 77 0.73 -12.74 1.75
C LYS A 77 -0.05 -13.92 1.20
N ARG A 78 -1.36 -13.78 1.00
CA ARG A 78 -2.19 -14.82 0.38
C ARG A 78 -1.76 -15.07 -1.06
N GLN A 79 -1.58 -14.01 -1.85
CA GLN A 79 -1.13 -14.11 -3.23
C GLN A 79 0.27 -14.74 -3.33
N LEU A 80 1.22 -14.31 -2.47
CA LEU A 80 2.58 -14.85 -2.43
C LEU A 80 2.63 -16.34 -2.06
N LYS A 81 1.70 -16.84 -1.23
CA LYS A 81 1.60 -18.28 -0.95
C LYS A 81 1.16 -19.06 -2.20
N GLY A 82 0.21 -18.53 -2.96
CA GLY A 82 -0.28 -19.16 -4.19
C GLY A 82 0.75 -19.17 -5.34
N MET A 83 1.66 -18.19 -5.40
CA MET A 83 2.74 -18.14 -6.40
C MET A 83 3.96 -19.03 -6.08
N ARG A 84 4.05 -19.57 -4.86
CA ARG A 84 5.19 -20.39 -4.39
C ARG A 84 4.95 -21.91 -4.49
N SER A 85 3.84 -22.33 -5.10
CA SER A 85 3.55 -23.73 -5.46
C SER A 85 3.68 -23.92 -6.96
#